data_AF-A0A2J2H606-F1
#
_entry.id   AF-A0A2J2H606-F1
#
_cell.length_a   1.000
_cell.length_b   1.000
_cell.length_c   1.000
_cell.angle_alpha   90.00
_cell.angle_beta   90.00
_cell.angle_gamma   90.00
#
_symmetry.space_group_name_H-M   'P 1'
#
loop_
_entity.id
_entity.type
_entity.pdbx_description
1 polymer ?
#
loop_
_entity_poly.entity_id
_entity_poly.type
_entity_poly.pdbx_seq_one_letter_code
_entity_poly.pdbx_strand_id
1 'polypeptide(L)' 'MAKIYKDRDADLSIIMGRTIAVLGYGIQGRAWALNMRDSKLRVIVGVRPGKSFDLAK' A
#
# COMPACT_ATOMS: atom_id res chain seq x y z
N MET A 1 -27.19 2.59 -14.83
CA MET A 1 -26.14 3.53 -14.36
C MET A 1 -25.24 2.78 -13.39
N ALA A 2 -23.92 2.93 -13.47
CA ALA A 2 -22.99 2.19 -12.61
C ALA A 2 -22.94 2.76 -11.19
N LYS A 3 -22.73 1.89 -10.19
CA LYS A 3 -22.51 2.31 -8.80
C LYS A 3 -21.10 2.89 -8.65
N ILE A 4 -20.99 4.08 -8.08
CA ILE A 4 -19.71 4.74 -7.77
C ILE A 4 -19.47 4.66 -6.27
N TYR A 5 -18.35 4.06 -5.87
CA TYR A 5 -17.94 3.92 -4.48
C TYR A 5 -17.14 5.14 -4.02
N LYS A 6 -17.34 5.55 -2.77
CA LYS A 6 -16.58 6.62 -2.10
C LYS A 6 -16.08 6.11 -0.75
N ASP A 7 -15.34 6.95 -0.01
CA ASP A 7 -14.74 6.59 1.27
C ASP A 7 -15.75 6.01 2.28
N ARG A 8 -16.99 6.53 2.31
CA ARG A 8 -18.06 6.02 3.18
C ARG A 8 -18.45 4.56 2.90
N ASP A 9 -18.12 4.05 1.73
CA ASP A 9 -18.42 2.68 1.29
C ASP A 9 -17.22 1.73 1.49
N ALA A 10 -16.08 2.24 2.00
CA ALA A 10 -14.82 1.51 2.13
C ALA A 10 -14.35 1.46 3.60
N ASP A 11 -14.74 0.39 4.31
CA ASP A 11 -14.34 0.20 5.71
C ASP A 11 -12.89 -0.34 5.83
N LEU A 12 -11.99 0.51 6.33
CA LEU A 12 -10.58 0.15 6.57
C LEU A 12 -10.40 -0.81 7.75
N SER A 13 -11.39 -0.98 8.64
CA SER A 13 -11.30 -1.86 9.81
C SER A 13 -10.99 -3.31 9.42
N ILE A 14 -11.45 -3.73 8.24
CA ILE A 14 -11.30 -5.08 7.69
C ILE A 14 -9.82 -5.48 7.51
N ILE A 15 -8.98 -4.49 7.18
CA ILE A 15 -7.54 -4.68 6.93
C ILE A 15 -6.66 -4.08 8.03
N MET A 16 -7.26 -3.39 8.99
CA MET A 16 -6.54 -2.80 10.12
C MET A 16 -5.86 -3.90 10.94
N GLY A 17 -4.59 -3.66 11.32
CA GLY A 17 -3.77 -4.64 12.04
C GLY A 17 -3.21 -5.78 11.18
N ARG A 18 -3.64 -5.97 9.93
CA ARG A 18 -3.02 -6.95 9.02
C ARG A 18 -1.69 -6.43 8.48
N THR A 19 -0.77 -7.33 8.16
CA THR A 19 0.44 -6.99 7.41
C THR A 19 0.13 -7.00 5.92
N ILE A 20 0.38 -5.90 5.23
CA ILE A 20 0.23 -5.80 3.77
C ILE A 20 1.62 -5.85 3.15
N ALA A 21 1.87 -6.87 2.32
CA ALA A 21 3.12 -6.99 1.58
C ALA A 21 2.98 -6.39 0.18
N VAL A 22 3.75 -5.33 -0.11
CA VAL A 22 3.87 -4.76 -1.45
C VAL A 22 5.08 -5.39 -2.13
N LEU A 23 4.84 -6.19 -3.18
CA LEU A 23 5.90 -6.85 -3.95
C LEU A 23 6.33 -5.97 -5.12
N GLY A 24 7.52 -5.38 -5.00
CA GLY A 24 8.08 -4.42 -5.94
C GLY A 24 7.84 -2.96 -5.55
N TYR A 25 8.84 -2.11 -5.82
CA TYR A 25 8.85 -0.69 -5.44
C TYR A 25 9.12 0.22 -6.64
N GLY A 26 8.36 -0.01 -7.71
CA GLY A 26 8.29 0.89 -8.88
C GLY A 26 7.29 2.04 -8.65
N ILE A 27 6.76 2.64 -9.72
CA ILE A 27 5.85 3.79 -9.62
C ILE A 27 4.58 3.50 -8.80
N GLN A 28 3.93 2.35 -9.02
CA GLN A 28 2.72 1.95 -8.29
C GLN A 28 3.05 1.43 -6.90
N GLY A 29 4.03 0.52 -6.78
CA GLY A 29 4.42 -0.04 -5.49
C GLY A 29 4.84 1.02 -4.48
N ARG A 30 5.60 2.04 -4.93
CA ARG A 30 5.96 3.20 -4.12
C ARG A 30 4.74 4.00 -3.70
N ALA A 31 3.86 4.37 -4.64
CA ALA A 31 2.66 5.14 -4.33
C ALA A 31 1.75 4.40 -3.35
N TRP A 32 1.51 3.11 -3.57
CA TRP A 32 0.67 2.30 -2.70
C TRP A 32 1.27 2.15 -1.30
N ALA A 33 2.56 1.82 -1.20
CA ALA A 33 3.21 1.63 0.09
C ALA A 33 3.20 2.91 0.94
N LEU A 34 3.50 4.06 0.33
CA LEU A 34 3.49 5.35 1.02
C LEU A 34 2.07 5.76 1.42
N ASN A 35 1.09 5.67 0.51
CA ASN A 35 -0.29 6.03 0.82
C ASN A 35 -0.87 5.15 1.93
N MET A 36 -0.67 3.82 1.86
CA MET A 36 -1.15 2.90 2.90
C MET A 36 -0.47 3.13 4.25
N ARG A 37 0.84 3.42 4.25
CA ARG A 37 1.56 3.81 5.47
C ARG A 37 0.98 5.09 6.08
N ASP A 38 0.71 6.09 5.24
CA ASP A 38 0.16 7.37 5.68
C ASP A 38 -1.30 7.22 6.17
N SER A 39 -2.05 6.27 5.60
CA SER A 39 -3.34 5.77 6.10
C SER A 39 -3.24 4.87 7.34
N LYS A 40 -2.07 4.79 7.99
CA LYS A 40 -1.81 4.06 9.24
C LYS A 40 -1.94 2.53 9.14
N LEU A 41 -1.83 1.98 7.93
CA LEU A 41 -1.78 0.54 7.71
C LEU A 41 -0.35 0.02 7.92
N ARG A 42 -0.24 -1.24 8.36
CA ARG A 42 1.05 -1.93 8.51
C ARG A 42 1.50 -2.50 7.17
N VAL A 43 2.46 -1.84 6.54
CA VAL A 43 2.97 -2.19 5.21
C VAL A 43 4.42 -2.67 5.31
N ILE A 44 4.75 -3.74 4.60
CA ILE A 44 6.13 -4.18 4.33
C ILE A 44 6.36 -4.20 2.81
N VAL A 45 7.59 -3.91 2.37
CA VAL A 45 7.96 -3.92 0.95
C VAL A 45 8.93 -5.07 0.71
N GLY A 46 8.56 -5.96 -0.23
CA GLY A 46 9.43 -7.02 -0.73
C GLY A 46 9.98 -6.63 -2.10
N VAL A 47 11.28 -6.35 -2.20
CA VAL A 47 11.93 -6.00 -3.46
C VAL A 47 13.36 -6.55 -3.48
N ARG A 48 13.83 -6.98 -4.66
CA ARG A 48 15.20 -7.49 -4.84
C ARG A 48 16.22 -6.35 -4.66
N PRO A 49 17.46 -6.65 -4.23
CA PRO A 49 18.53 -5.65 -4.13
C PRO A 49 18.71 -4.83 -5.42
N GLY A 50 18.96 -3.53 -5.25
CA GLY A 50 19.12 -2.56 -6.35
C GLY A 50 18.44 -1.23 -6.04
N LYS A 51 18.35 -0.33 -7.04
CA LYS A 51 17.85 1.04 -6.87
C LYS A 51 16.50 1.15 -6.15
N SER A 52 15.55 0.27 -6.48
CA SER A 52 14.22 0.26 -5.84
C SER A 52 14.28 -0.23 -4.39
N PHE A 53 15.23 -1.10 -4.05
CA PHE A 53 15.47 -1.50 -2.66
C PHE A 53 16.05 -0.35 -1.86
N ASP A 54 17.05 0.35 -2.40
CA ASP A 54 17.66 1.51 -1.74
C ASP A 54 16.64 2.64 -1.51
N LEU A 55 15.71 2.82 -2.45
CA LEU A 55 14.62 3.79 -2.33
C LEU A 55 13.53 3.38 -1.34
N ALA A 56 13.36 2.08 -1.07
CA ALA A 56 12.34 1.55 -0.17
C ALA A 56 12.80 1.49 1.30
N LYS A 57 14.11 1.63 1.53
CA LYS A 57 14.73 1.67 2.85
C LYS A 57 14.42 2.98 3.58
#